data_AF-A0A356E7Z2-F1
#
_entry.id   AF-A0A356E7Z2-F1
#
_cell.length_a   1.000
_cell.length_b   1.000
_cell.length_c   1.000
_cell.angle_alpha   90.00
_cell.angle_beta   90.00
_cell.angle_gamma   90.00
#
_symmetry.space_group_name_H-M   'P 1'
#
loop_
_entity.id
_entity.type
_entity.pdbx_description
1 polymer ?
#
loop_
_entity_poly.entity_id
_entity_poly.type
_entity_poly.pdbx_seq_one_letter_code
_entity_poly.pdbx_strand_id
1 'polypeptide(L)'
;KLKSMPPKLISDDGKHIVIRPLAYCKEKDIEKYSVIKKFPIIPCNLCGSQPNLQRQVVKEMLQKWDRQYPGRIETMFSAMQNVTLSHLCDPKLFDFKGIKRGQSISGVEGDIAFDKEELPTTPYVMDEDEEPSDFSAEKRINFKAVE
;
A
#
# COMPACT_ATOMS: atom_id res chain seq x y z
N LYS A 1 7.26 9.13 16.51
CA LYS A 1 7.02 7.68 16.51
C LYS A 1 5.68 7.42 15.85
N LEU A 2 5.64 6.60 14.80
CA LEU A 2 4.38 6.15 14.21
C LEU A 2 3.78 5.09 15.15
N LYS A 3 2.54 5.31 15.62
CA LYS A 3 1.78 4.33 16.37
C LYS A 3 0.43 4.19 15.70
N SER A 4 0.14 3.02 15.14
CA SER A 4 -1.22 2.68 14.74
C SER A 4 -2.04 2.33 15.98
N MET A 5 -3.36 2.33 15.85
CA MET A 5 -4.28 1.75 16.83
C MET A 5 -4.65 0.32 16.35
N PRO A 6 -3.80 -0.69 16.57
CA PRO A 6 -4.00 -2.02 15.99
C PRO A 6 -5.29 -2.69 16.50
N PRO A 7 -5.81 -3.71 15.80
CA PRO A 7 -7.01 -4.43 16.22
C PRO A 7 -6.91 -5.06 17.61
N LYS A 8 -5.71 -5.41 18.05
CA LYS A 8 -5.41 -5.97 19.37
C LYS A 8 -4.14 -5.30 19.91
N LEU A 9 -4.20 -4.77 21.13
CA LEU A 9 -3.03 -4.29 21.85
C LEU A 9 -3.13 -4.61 23.34
N ILE A 10 -1.97 -4.67 23.99
CA ILE A 10 -1.88 -4.68 25.44
C ILE A 10 -1.87 -3.21 25.91
N SER A 11 -2.62 -2.92 26.97
CA SER A 11 -2.62 -1.60 27.63
C SER A 11 -1.23 -1.26 28.16
N ASP A 12 -0.90 0.03 28.26
CA ASP A 12 0.41 0.47 28.73
C ASP A 12 0.73 -0.01 30.17
N ASP A 13 -0.31 -0.25 30.98
CA ASP A 13 -0.21 -0.80 32.34
C ASP A 13 -0.11 -2.34 32.39
N GLY A 14 -0.19 -3.01 31.24
CA GLY A 14 -0.12 -4.47 31.11
C GLY A 14 -1.33 -5.25 31.63
N LYS A 15 -2.35 -4.57 32.20
CA LYS A 15 -3.47 -5.23 32.87
C LYS A 15 -4.58 -5.68 31.93
N HIS A 16 -4.72 -4.99 30.80
CA HIS A 16 -5.82 -5.21 29.87
C HIS A 16 -5.33 -5.47 28.46
N ILE A 17 -6.09 -6.30 27.74
CA ILE A 17 -5.96 -6.45 26.30
C ILE A 17 -7.12 -5.70 25.67
N VAL A 18 -6.81 -4.67 24.90
CA VAL A 18 -7.79 -3.90 24.13
C VAL A 18 -8.03 -4.61 22.80
N ILE A 19 -9.28 -5.00 22.55
CA ILE A 19 -9.73 -5.58 21.28
C ILE A 19 -10.63 -4.57 20.55
N ARG A 20 -10.44 -4.43 19.24
CA ARG A 20 -11.23 -3.57 18.36
C ARG A 20 -11.91 -4.43 17.28
N PRO A 21 -13.08 -5.02 17.57
CA PRO A 21 -13.75 -5.94 16.64
C PRO A 21 -14.16 -5.27 15.32
N LEU A 22 -14.37 -3.94 15.33
CA LEU A 22 -14.77 -3.17 14.15
C LEU A 22 -13.59 -2.54 13.40
N ALA A 23 -12.34 -2.95 13.67
CA ALA A 23 -11.15 -2.33 13.06
C ALA A 23 -11.11 -2.39 11.52
N TYR A 24 -11.81 -3.38 10.93
CA TYR A 24 -11.87 -3.59 9.48
C TYR A 24 -13.18 -3.08 8.86
N CYS A 25 -14.11 -2.55 9.66
CA CYS A 25 -15.41 -2.09 9.19
C CYS A 25 -15.33 -0.62 8.78
N LYS A 26 -15.89 -0.28 7.62
CA LYS A 26 -15.97 1.11 7.16
C LYS A 26 -16.94 1.90 8.02
N GLU A 27 -16.62 3.15 8.30
CA GLU A 27 -17.47 4.04 9.10
C GLU A 27 -18.89 4.17 8.51
N LYS A 28 -19.00 4.31 7.18
CA LYS A 28 -20.27 4.37 6.45
C LYS A 28 -21.15 3.13 6.67
N ASP A 29 -20.54 1.96 6.81
CA ASP A 29 -21.27 0.70 6.98
C ASP A 29 -21.73 0.52 8.42
N ILE A 30 -20.92 0.94 9.40
CA ILE A 30 -21.31 0.98 10.81
C ILE A 30 -22.50 1.93 11.00
N GLU A 31 -22.48 3.10 10.35
CA GLU A 31 -23.58 4.06 10.37
C GLU A 31 -24.88 3.44 9.83
N LYS A 32 -24.85 2.86 8.62
CA LYS A 32 -26.02 2.17 8.04
C LYS A 32 -26.53 1.05 8.95
N TYR A 33 -25.62 0.24 9.48
CA TYR A 33 -25.97 -0.84 10.39
C TYR A 33 -26.65 -0.33 11.66
N SER A 34 -26.16 0.78 12.21
CA SER A 34 -26.74 1.40 13.41
C SER A 34 -28.17 1.90 13.20
N VAL A 35 -28.47 2.45 12.02
CA VAL A 35 -29.81 2.89 11.63
C VAL A 35 -30.75 1.69 11.49
N ILE A 36 -30.33 0.64 10.79
CA ILE A 36 -31.14 -0.58 10.59
C ILE A 36 -31.45 -1.25 11.93
N LYS A 37 -30.46 -1.32 12.82
CA LYS A 37 -30.62 -1.91 14.16
C LYS A 37 -31.27 -0.97 15.18
N LYS A 38 -31.54 0.28 14.80
CA LYS A 38 -32.15 1.31 15.66
C LYS A 38 -31.39 1.51 16.97
N PHE A 39 -30.06 1.51 16.93
CA PHE A 39 -29.28 1.81 18.13
C PHE A 39 -29.45 3.28 18.53
N PRO A 40 -29.56 3.60 19.84
CA PRO A 40 -29.57 4.98 20.29
C PRO A 40 -28.17 5.58 20.09
N ILE A 41 -28.06 6.57 19.21
CA ILE A 41 -26.80 7.27 18.92
C ILE A 41 -26.73 8.54 19.75
N ILE A 42 -25.70 8.67 20.58
CA ILE A 42 -25.43 9.88 21.36
C ILE A 42 -24.52 10.80 20.53
N PRO A 43 -24.88 12.07 20.32
CA PRO A 43 -24.06 12.97 19.52
C PRO A 43 -22.74 13.30 20.24
N CYS A 44 -21.65 13.36 19.48
CA CYS A 44 -20.28 13.56 19.97
C CYS A 44 -19.99 15.03 20.40
N ASN A 45 -21.03 15.85 20.58
CA ASN A 45 -20.93 17.23 21.07
C ASN A 45 -21.07 17.34 22.60
N LEU A 46 -21.43 16.25 23.30
CA LEU A 46 -21.64 16.27 24.76
C LEU A 46 -20.34 16.36 25.58
N CYS A 47 -19.22 15.86 25.09
CA CYS A 47 -17.96 15.81 25.82
C CYS A 47 -16.99 16.85 25.28
N GLY A 48 -17.16 18.11 25.69
CA GLY A 48 -16.16 19.18 25.58
C GLY A 48 -15.39 19.21 24.26
N SER A 49 -16.09 19.15 23.12
CA SER A 49 -15.49 19.10 21.78
C SER A 49 -14.65 20.36 21.57
N GLN A 50 -13.35 20.24 21.81
CA GLN A 50 -12.40 21.34 21.72
C GLN A 50 -12.40 21.91 20.29
N PRO A 51 -12.38 23.25 20.14
CA PRO A 51 -12.53 23.91 18.83
C PRO A 51 -11.38 23.65 17.85
N ASN A 52 -10.26 23.07 18.30
CA ASN A 52 -9.09 22.76 17.48
C ASN A 52 -8.88 21.25 17.28
N LEU A 53 -9.98 20.51 17.06
CA LEU A 53 -9.90 19.07 16.86
C LEU A 53 -9.29 18.75 15.49
N GLN A 54 -7.95 18.61 15.46
CA GLN A 54 -7.20 18.08 14.31
C GLN A 54 -7.81 16.78 13.75
N ARG A 55 -8.48 16.01 14.61
CA ARG A 55 -9.22 14.80 14.22
C ARG A 55 -10.31 15.07 13.19
N GLN A 56 -11.08 16.17 13.31
CA GLN A 56 -12.13 16.50 12.35
C GLN A 56 -11.52 16.89 11.01
N VAL A 57 -10.46 17.71 11.02
CA VAL A 57 -9.74 18.13 9.82
C VAL A 57 -9.17 16.93 9.06
N VAL A 58 -8.51 16.00 9.77
CA VAL A 58 -7.97 14.77 9.16
C VAL A 58 -9.10 13.87 8.62
N LYS A 59 -10.21 13.75 9.35
CA LYS A 59 -11.38 12.98 8.89
C LYS A 59 -11.93 13.55 7.57
N GLU A 60 -12.11 14.85 7.49
CA GLU A 60 -12.58 15.51 6.26
C GLU A 60 -11.60 15.33 5.10
N MET A 61 -10.29 15.45 5.34
CA MET A 61 -9.26 15.24 4.33
C MET A 61 -9.35 13.82 3.74
N LEU A 62 -9.42 12.80 4.61
CA LEU A 62 -9.54 11.40 4.17
C LEU A 62 -10.84 11.14 3.40
N GLN A 63 -11.97 11.70 3.87
CA GLN A 63 -13.25 11.57 3.18
C GLN A 63 -13.25 12.25 1.81
N LYS A 64 -12.58 13.39 1.67
CA LYS A 64 -12.41 14.07 0.37
C LYS A 64 -11.58 13.21 -0.59
N TRP A 65 -10.48 12.62 -0.12
CA TRP A 65 -9.67 11.72 -0.94
C TRP A 65 -10.41 10.44 -1.34
N ASP A 66 -11.17 9.82 -0.45
CA ASP A 66 -12.00 8.64 -0.77
C ASP A 66 -13.06 8.95 -1.82
N ARG A 67 -13.64 10.16 -1.79
CA ARG A 67 -14.60 10.59 -2.81
C ARG A 67 -13.95 10.79 -4.18
N GLN A 68 -12.74 11.32 -4.22
CA GLN A 68 -12.01 11.55 -5.47
C GLN A 68 -11.43 10.25 -6.04
N TYR A 69 -10.98 9.34 -5.17
CA TYR A 69 -10.35 8.08 -5.50
C TYR A 69 -10.91 6.96 -4.61
N PRO A 70 -12.03 6.33 -5.03
CA PRO A 70 -12.65 5.26 -4.26
C PRO A 70 -11.66 4.12 -3.97
N GLY A 71 -11.64 3.62 -2.73
CA GLY A 71 -10.73 2.53 -2.33
C GLY A 71 -9.40 3.01 -1.72
N ARG A 72 -9.12 4.31 -1.76
CA ARG A 72 -7.83 4.84 -1.30
C ARG A 72 -7.62 4.71 0.20
N ILE A 73 -8.67 4.83 1.02
CA ILE A 73 -8.56 4.64 2.46
C ILE A 73 -8.18 3.17 2.77
N GLU A 74 -8.74 2.22 2.02
CA GLU A 74 -8.46 0.80 2.15
C GLU A 74 -7.03 0.49 1.74
N THR A 75 -6.55 1.03 0.62
CA THR A 75 -5.14 0.93 0.21
C THR A 75 -4.21 1.49 1.28
N MET A 76 -4.53 2.67 1.85
CA MET A 76 -3.74 3.25 2.95
C MET A 76 -3.73 2.34 4.19
N PHE A 77 -4.87 1.74 4.54
CA PHE A 77 -4.96 0.81 5.66
C PHE A 77 -4.16 -0.48 5.40
N SER A 78 -4.22 -1.04 4.21
CA SER A 78 -3.40 -2.18 3.79
C SER A 78 -1.91 -1.85 3.81
N ALA A 79 -1.52 -0.65 3.37
CA ALA A 79 -0.13 -0.19 3.43
C ALA A 79 0.40 -0.10 4.86
N MET A 80 -0.44 0.20 5.85
CA MET A 80 -0.04 0.19 7.26
C MET A 80 0.25 -1.23 7.79
N GLN A 81 -0.23 -2.28 7.14
CA GLN A 81 0.01 -3.68 7.50
C GLN A 81 1.22 -4.26 6.76
N ASN A 82 1.44 -3.82 5.52
CA ASN A 82 2.50 -4.29 4.63
C ASN A 82 3.62 -3.24 4.54
N VAL A 83 4.50 -3.25 5.53
CA VAL A 83 5.50 -2.19 5.69
C VAL A 83 6.89 -2.69 5.32
N THR A 84 7.51 -2.03 4.32
CA THR A 84 8.88 -2.30 3.91
C THR A 84 9.85 -1.42 4.70
N LEU A 85 10.71 -2.03 5.52
CA LEU A 85 11.61 -1.30 6.44
C LEU A 85 12.60 -0.37 5.74
N SER A 86 13.07 -0.75 4.54
CA SER A 86 13.96 0.10 3.73
C SER A 86 13.31 1.43 3.32
N HIS A 87 11.99 1.47 3.20
CA HIS A 87 11.24 2.67 2.79
C HIS A 87 10.73 3.50 3.98
N LEU A 88 10.91 3.05 5.22
CA LEU A 88 10.44 3.74 6.43
C LEU A 88 11.40 4.79 7.00
N CYS A 89 12.57 5.00 6.39
CA CYS A 89 13.58 5.97 6.84
C CYS A 89 13.98 5.83 8.33
N ASP A 90 13.83 4.64 8.94
CA ASP A 90 14.20 4.39 10.34
C ASP A 90 15.56 3.66 10.42
N PRO A 91 16.66 4.37 10.74
CA PRO A 91 18.01 3.78 10.78
C PRO A 91 18.21 2.75 11.91
N LYS A 92 17.27 2.64 12.86
CA LYS A 92 17.32 1.61 13.90
C LYS A 92 16.73 0.29 13.43
N LEU A 93 15.76 0.35 12.51
CA LEU A 93 15.11 -0.83 11.96
C LEU A 93 15.76 -1.30 10.66
N PHE A 94 16.47 -0.42 9.96
CA PHE A 94 17.18 -0.74 8.72
C PHE A 94 18.55 -0.06 8.66
N ASP A 95 19.60 -0.84 8.35
CA ASP A 95 20.97 -0.30 8.24
C ASP A 95 21.20 0.36 6.87
N PHE A 96 20.91 1.66 6.80
CA PHE A 96 21.18 2.45 5.60
C PHE A 96 22.67 2.69 5.33
N LYS A 97 23.55 2.58 6.34
CA LYS A 97 24.99 2.87 6.17
C LYS A 97 25.73 1.69 5.53
N GLY A 98 25.27 0.47 5.79
CA GLY A 98 25.84 -0.76 5.28
C GLY A 98 25.46 -1.11 3.84
N ILE A 99 24.58 -0.34 3.18
CA ILE A 99 24.11 -0.62 1.81
C ILE A 99 25.29 -0.57 0.83
N LYS A 100 25.51 -1.67 0.10
CA LYS A 100 26.49 -1.75 -0.99
C LYS A 100 25.82 -1.88 -2.34
N ARG A 101 26.47 -1.34 -3.38
CA ARG A 101 26.01 -1.49 -4.77
C ARG A 101 25.98 -2.98 -5.16
N GLY A 102 24.90 -3.42 -5.79
CA GLY A 102 24.72 -4.81 -6.23
C GLY A 102 24.30 -5.80 -5.14
N GLN A 103 23.99 -5.32 -3.93
CA GLN A 103 23.49 -6.18 -2.87
C GLN A 103 21.98 -6.43 -3.04
N SER A 104 21.59 -7.69 -3.30
CA SER A 104 20.20 -8.11 -3.19
C SER A 104 19.83 -8.19 -1.71
N ILE A 105 18.99 -7.27 -1.24
CA ILE A 105 18.53 -7.25 0.15
C ILE A 105 17.38 -8.25 0.27
N SER A 106 17.61 -9.35 0.98
CA SER A 106 16.60 -10.40 1.16
C SER A 106 15.35 -9.84 1.86
N GLY A 107 14.18 -10.06 1.26
CA GLY A 107 12.89 -9.63 1.82
C GLY A 107 12.51 -8.18 1.55
N VAL A 108 13.26 -7.45 0.72
CA VAL A 108 12.86 -6.15 0.18
C VAL A 108 12.34 -6.39 -1.23
N GLU A 109 11.02 -6.29 -1.44
CA GLU A 109 10.50 -5.99 -2.78
C GLU A 109 11.12 -4.67 -3.20
N GLY A 110 11.93 -4.70 -4.27
CA GLY A 110 12.51 -3.50 -4.86
C GLY A 110 11.42 -2.50 -5.27
N ASP A 111 11.82 -1.28 -5.59
CA ASP A 111 10.89 -0.26 -6.08
C ASP A 111 10.48 -0.51 -7.54
N ILE A 112 9.67 -1.55 -7.73
CA ILE A 112 9.12 -1.96 -9.03
C ILE A 112 8.23 -0.88 -9.67
N ALA A 113 7.87 0.19 -8.94
CA ALA A 113 7.03 1.25 -9.47
C ALA A 113 7.74 2.10 -10.55
N PHE A 114 9.07 2.08 -10.59
CA PHE A 114 9.88 2.82 -11.58
C PHE A 114 10.80 1.93 -12.42
N ASP A 115 10.80 0.62 -12.18
CA ASP A 115 11.58 -0.32 -12.97
C ASP A 115 10.92 -0.52 -14.35
N LYS A 116 11.73 -0.51 -15.42
CA LYS A 116 11.23 -0.86 -16.76
C LYS A 116 10.83 -2.33 -16.74
N GLU A 117 9.59 -2.62 -17.14
CA GLU A 117 9.18 -3.99 -17.45
C GLU A 117 10.16 -4.58 -18.47
N GLU A 118 10.82 -5.68 -18.09
CA GLU A 118 11.60 -6.47 -19.04
C GLU A 118 10.61 -7.16 -19.96
N LEU A 119 10.34 -6.51 -21.10
CA LEU A 119 9.61 -7.13 -22.19
C LEU A 119 10.38 -8.39 -22.62
N PRO A 120 9.70 -9.54 -22.81
CA PRO A 120 10.35 -10.72 -23.34
C PRO A 120 11.00 -10.36 -24.69
N THR A 121 12.28 -10.69 -24.84
CA THR A 121 13.04 -10.46 -26.07
C THR A 121 12.58 -11.35 -27.21
N THR A 122 11.78 -12.38 -26.92
CA THR A 122 11.10 -13.19 -27.92
C THR A 122 9.74 -12.57 -28.24
N PRO A 123 9.49 -12.18 -29.50
CA PRO A 123 8.16 -11.76 -29.91
C PRO A 123 7.19 -12.92 -29.67
N TYR A 124 6.07 -12.64 -29.01
CA TYR A 124 5.00 -13.59 -28.80
C TYR A 124 4.30 -13.80 -30.16
N VAL A 125 4.73 -14.83 -30.90
CA VAL A 125 4.04 -15.26 -32.12
C VAL A 125 2.81 -16.04 -31.68
N MET A 126 1.64 -15.41 -31.81
CA MET A 126 0.35 -16.11 -31.69
C MET A 126 0.04 -16.73 -33.05
N ASP A 127 0.73 -17.81 -33.40
CA ASP A 127 0.30 -18.71 -34.47
C ASP A 127 0.57 -20.13 -33.97
N GLU A 128 -0.50 -20.93 -33.80
CA GLU A 128 -0.45 -22.27 -33.20
C GLU A 128 0.29 -23.31 -34.08
N ASP A 129 0.83 -22.92 -35.25
CA ASP A 129 1.36 -23.85 -36.26
C ASP A 129 2.76 -23.51 -36.82
N GLU A 130 3.54 -22.59 -36.23
CA GLU A 130 4.93 -22.34 -36.69
C GLU A 130 5.99 -22.62 -35.61
N GLU A 131 6.86 -23.61 -35.90
CA GLU A 131 8.08 -23.89 -35.12
C GLU A 131 8.98 -22.64 -35.05
N PRO A 132 9.55 -22.31 -33.88
CA PRO A 132 10.33 -21.09 -33.71
C PRO A 132 11.64 -21.18 -34.49
N SER A 133 11.69 -20.56 -35.67
CA SER A 133 12.94 -20.41 -36.40
C SER A 133 13.82 -19.35 -35.74
N ASP A 134 14.98 -19.78 -35.23
CA ASP A 134 16.04 -18.90 -34.72
C ASP A 134 16.64 -18.05 -35.84
N PHE A 135 16.09 -16.85 -36.05
CA PHE A 135 16.58 -15.89 -37.02
C PHE A 135 17.92 -15.24 -36.62
N SER A 136 18.50 -15.56 -35.45
CA SER A 136 19.83 -15.05 -35.07
C SER A 136 20.97 -15.77 -35.78
N ALA A 137 20.73 -17.01 -36.24
CA ALA A 137 21.75 -17.84 -36.89
C ALA A 137 22.01 -17.46 -38.36
N GLU A 138 21.03 -16.91 -39.06
CA GLU A 138 21.20 -16.48 -40.46
C GLU A 138 21.57 -15.00 -40.54
N LYS A 139 22.88 -14.76 -40.47
CA LYS A 139 23.54 -13.48 -40.73
C LYS A 139 23.20 -12.95 -42.14
N ARG A 140 22.04 -12.30 -42.31
CA ARG A 140 21.62 -11.64 -43.56
C ARG A 140 20.98 -10.28 -43.30
N ILE A 141 21.76 -9.36 -42.75
CA ILE A 141 21.51 -7.93 -42.97
C ILE A 141 22.84 -7.28 -43.33
N ASN A 142 23.10 -7.14 -44.63
CA ASN A 142 24.20 -6.32 -45.11
C ASN A 142 23.77 -4.85 -45.01
N PHE A 143 24.30 -4.14 -44.01
CA PHE A 143 24.23 -2.69 -43.97
C PHE A 143 25.05 -2.13 -45.13
N LYS A 144 24.38 -1.49 -46.09
CA LYS A 144 25.05 -0.72 -47.14
C LYS A 144 25.56 0.57 -46.50
N ALA A 145 26.87 0.71 -46.35
CA ALA A 145 27.47 1.98 -45.96
C ALA A 145 27.12 3.04 -47.02
N VAL A 146 26.69 4.22 -46.56
CA VAL A 146 26.45 5.40 -47.39
C VAL A 146 27.64 6.33 -47.13
N GLU A 147 28.40 6.64 -48.19
CA GLU A 147 29.37 7.76 -48.22
C GLU A 147 28.67 9.11 -48.18
#